data_AF-A0A0Q8FJF4-F1
#
_entry.id   AF-A0A0Q8FJF4-F1
#
_cell.length_a   1.000
_cell.length_b   1.000
_cell.length_c   1.000
_cell.angle_alpha   90.00
_cell.angle_beta   90.00
_cell.angle_gamma   90.00
#
_symmetry.space_group_name_H-M   'P 1'
#
loop_
_entity.id
_entity.type
_entity.pdbx_description
1 polymer ?
#
loop_
_entity_poly.entity_id
_entity_poly.type
_entity_poly.pdbx_seq_one_letter_code
_entity_poly.pdbx_strand_id
1 'polypeptide(L)'
;MKILAPALLSLTVLTACATPSSTPSAPTMAEPAAAVTGAVFWRERIMLPPTTKVIVRLQDVSLADAPAKLIAEQVIDGVRVPPAKFSLAYDPATIAPNARISVSARVEVDGKLRFISDTHIPVINGGPTEGVPVLVVGVAQ
;
A
#
# COMPACT_ATOMS: atom_id res chain seq x y z
N MET A 1 -38.26 77.30 -16.99
CA MET A 1 -38.77 76.28 -16.05
C MET A 1 -37.60 75.60 -15.37
N LYS A 2 -37.59 75.57 -14.02
CA LYS A 2 -36.78 74.73 -13.09
C LYS A 2 -35.24 74.71 -13.31
N ILE A 3 -34.43 75.51 -12.61
CA ILE A 3 -33.97 75.45 -11.20
C ILE A 3 -32.82 74.44 -10.97
N LEU A 4 -31.69 74.99 -10.50
CA LEU A 4 -30.58 74.46 -9.67
C LEU A 4 -29.57 73.44 -10.24
N ALA A 5 -28.36 73.95 -10.50
CA ALA A 5 -27.08 73.35 -10.06
C ALA A 5 -26.68 74.04 -8.72
N PRO A 6 -25.62 73.68 -7.97
CA PRO A 6 -24.53 72.74 -8.27
C PRO A 6 -24.04 71.90 -7.03
N ALA A 7 -22.88 71.27 -7.19
CA ALA A 7 -21.92 70.89 -6.14
C ALA A 7 -22.26 69.68 -5.26
N LEU A 8 -21.46 68.61 -5.40
CA LEU A 8 -20.51 68.18 -4.36
C LEU A 8 -19.62 67.04 -4.87
N LEU A 9 -18.32 67.12 -4.52
CA LEU A 9 -17.44 66.05 -4.03
C LEU A 9 -17.55 64.65 -4.69
N SER A 10 -16.49 64.04 -5.23
CA SER A 10 -15.41 63.41 -4.43
C SER A 10 -14.38 62.84 -5.43
N LEU A 11 -13.12 63.27 -5.33
CA LEU A 11 -12.01 62.60 -4.65
C LEU A 11 -11.65 61.21 -5.23
N THR A 12 -10.53 61.22 -5.92
CA THR A 12 -9.84 60.14 -6.63
C THR A 12 -9.48 58.94 -5.76
N VAL A 13 -9.65 57.78 -6.39
CA VAL A 13 -9.37 56.42 -5.96
C VAL A 13 -7.90 56.27 -5.53
N LEU A 14 -7.67 55.76 -4.31
CA LEU A 14 -6.37 55.21 -3.93
C LEU A 14 -6.51 53.70 -3.70
N THR A 15 -5.82 52.98 -4.57
CA THR A 15 -5.74 51.54 -4.77
C THR A 15 -5.34 50.81 -3.48
N ALA A 16 -6.23 49.97 -2.96
CA ALA A 16 -5.91 49.03 -1.88
C ALA A 16 -5.25 47.79 -2.46
N CYS A 17 -3.99 47.53 -2.09
CA CYS A 17 -3.31 46.26 -2.37
C CYS A 17 -3.97 45.14 -1.55
N ALA A 18 -4.88 44.40 -2.18
CA ALA A 18 -5.35 43.12 -1.64
C ALA A 18 -4.25 42.07 -1.87
N THR A 19 -3.50 41.75 -0.82
CA THR A 19 -2.67 40.54 -0.78
C THR A 19 -3.60 39.33 -0.75
N PRO A 20 -3.56 38.40 -1.71
CA PRO A 20 -4.25 37.13 -1.56
C PRO A 20 -3.55 36.36 -0.44
N SER A 21 -4.23 36.20 0.69
CA SER A 21 -3.91 35.22 1.71
C SER A 21 -4.11 33.84 1.09
N SER A 22 -3.04 33.29 0.50
CA SER A 22 -2.95 31.86 0.22
C SER A 22 -2.98 31.13 1.56
N THR A 23 -4.17 30.70 1.97
CA THR A 23 -4.36 29.67 2.97
C THR A 23 -3.52 28.46 2.53
N PRO A 24 -2.48 28.06 3.28
CA PRO A 24 -1.88 26.77 3.07
C PRO A 24 -2.95 25.76 3.48
N SER A 25 -3.57 25.09 2.49
CA SER A 25 -4.28 23.85 2.76
C SER A 25 -3.32 22.97 3.53
N ALA A 26 -3.63 22.75 4.81
CA ALA A 26 -2.89 21.84 5.66
C ALA A 26 -2.68 20.52 4.90
N PRO A 27 -1.51 19.88 5.01
CA PRO A 27 -1.37 18.53 4.48
C PRO A 27 -2.48 17.72 5.17
N THR A 28 -3.37 17.15 4.36
CA THR A 28 -4.24 16.09 4.85
C THR A 28 -3.31 15.10 5.54
N MET A 29 -3.48 14.89 6.84
CA MET A 29 -2.75 13.84 7.54
C MET A 29 -3.16 12.55 6.82
N ALA A 30 -2.31 12.08 5.91
CA ALA A 30 -2.40 10.74 5.39
C ALA A 30 -2.32 9.84 6.63
N GLU A 31 -3.41 9.14 6.90
CA GLU A 31 -3.51 8.19 8.00
C GLU A 31 -2.27 7.28 7.97
N PRO A 32 -1.61 7.02 9.11
CA PRO A 32 -0.35 6.27 9.10
C PRO A 32 -0.63 4.87 8.56
N ALA A 33 -0.18 4.61 7.32
CA ALA A 33 -0.23 3.29 6.73
C ALA A 33 0.59 2.34 7.61
N ALA A 34 -0.09 1.38 8.25
CA ALA A 34 0.59 0.30 8.94
C ALA A 34 1.19 -0.65 7.90
N ALA A 35 2.17 -1.47 8.29
CA ALA A 35 2.80 -2.39 7.36
C ALA A 35 3.00 -3.78 7.98
N VAL A 36 2.88 -4.80 7.14
CA VAL A 36 3.38 -6.14 7.42
C VAL A 36 4.73 -6.31 6.74
N THR A 37 5.78 -6.56 7.50
CA THR A 37 7.15 -6.72 6.97
C THR A 37 7.68 -8.12 7.23
N GLY A 38 8.54 -8.60 6.34
CA GLY A 38 9.07 -9.94 6.45
C GLY A 38 10.00 -10.33 5.32
N ALA A 39 10.20 -11.64 5.18
CA ALA A 39 11.04 -12.19 4.13
C ALA A 39 10.51 -13.53 3.61
N VAL A 40 10.60 -13.71 2.30
CA VAL A 40 10.32 -14.97 1.62
C VAL A 40 11.59 -15.81 1.54
N PHE A 41 11.47 -17.08 1.89
CA PHE A 41 12.54 -18.07 1.91
C PHE A 41 12.14 -19.29 1.09
N TRP A 42 13.12 -19.91 0.43
CA TRP A 42 13.02 -21.26 -0.13
C TRP A 42 14.24 -22.07 0.30
N ARG A 43 14.11 -23.40 0.26
CA ARG A 43 15.11 -24.32 0.87
C ARG A 43 16.16 -24.74 -0.15
N GLU A 44 15.80 -24.70 -1.41
CA GLU A 44 16.60 -25.10 -2.55
C GLU A 44 17.78 -24.14 -2.70
N ARG A 45 18.99 -24.70 -2.65
CA ARG A 45 20.23 -23.95 -2.82
C ARG A 45 20.54 -23.77 -4.31
N ILE A 46 19.66 -23.04 -5.00
CA ILE A 46 19.77 -22.74 -6.43
C ILE A 46 19.77 -21.23 -6.66
N MET A 47 20.48 -20.80 -7.71
CA MET A 47 20.41 -19.44 -8.19
C MET A 47 19.32 -19.34 -9.25
N LEU A 48 18.30 -18.53 -9.01
CA LEU A 48 17.22 -18.33 -9.96
C LEU A 48 17.62 -17.36 -11.10
N PRO A 49 16.97 -17.43 -12.27
CA PRO A 49 17.17 -16.49 -13.36
C PRO A 49 16.84 -15.03 -12.98
N PRO A 50 17.34 -14.02 -13.70
CA PRO A 50 16.99 -12.61 -13.45
C PRO A 50 15.52 -12.28 -13.68
N THR A 51 14.82 -13.11 -14.47
CA THR A 51 13.39 -12.96 -14.77
C THR A 51 12.49 -13.38 -13.61
N THR A 52 13.07 -13.73 -12.46
CA THR A 52 12.34 -14.16 -11.28
C THR A 52 11.55 -13.01 -10.66
N LYS A 53 10.28 -13.27 -10.37
CA LYS A 53 9.38 -12.38 -9.64
C LYS A 53 8.90 -13.07 -8.37
N VAL A 54 9.07 -12.42 -7.23
CA VAL A 54 8.45 -12.83 -5.96
C VAL A 54 7.22 -11.96 -5.76
N ILE A 55 6.04 -12.57 -5.71
CA ILE A 55 4.76 -11.90 -5.50
C ILE A 55 4.29 -12.25 -4.10
N VAL A 56 4.18 -11.25 -3.24
CA VAL A 56 3.71 -11.37 -1.85
C VAL A 56 2.38 -10.66 -1.73
N ARG A 57 1.40 -11.30 -1.11
CA ARG A 57 0.04 -10.77 -0.94
C ARG A 57 -0.36 -10.77 0.51
N LEU A 58 -0.99 -9.68 0.94
CA LEU A 58 -1.76 -9.58 2.18
C LEU A 58 -3.22 -9.77 1.84
N GLN A 59 -3.89 -10.74 2.46
CA GLN A 59 -5.24 -11.14 2.07
C GLN A 59 -6.13 -11.40 3.29
N ASP A 60 -7.40 -11.03 3.18
CA ASP A 60 -8.45 -11.46 4.09
C ASP A 60 -8.98 -12.83 3.63
N VAL A 61 -8.80 -13.82 4.50
CA VAL A 61 -9.19 -15.23 4.34
C VAL A 61 -10.31 -15.63 5.32
N SER A 62 -11.10 -14.66 5.78
CA SER A 62 -12.19 -14.92 6.74
C SER A 62 -13.29 -15.80 6.18
N LEU A 63 -13.53 -15.76 4.86
CA LEU A 63 -14.55 -16.54 4.17
C LEU A 63 -13.91 -17.81 3.58
N ALA A 64 -14.33 -18.98 4.06
CA ALA A 64 -13.75 -20.26 3.64
C ALA A 64 -14.11 -20.65 2.20
N ASP A 65 -15.32 -20.28 1.74
CA ASP A 65 -15.87 -20.70 0.44
C ASP A 65 -15.84 -19.57 -0.60
N ALA A 66 -15.07 -18.51 -0.34
CA ALA A 66 -14.92 -17.39 -1.24
C ALA A 66 -13.44 -17.14 -1.58
N PRO A 67 -13.14 -16.56 -2.76
CA PRO A 67 -11.80 -16.09 -3.04
C PRO A 67 -11.32 -15.12 -1.97
N ALA A 68 -10.07 -15.29 -1.53
CA ALA A 68 -9.46 -14.39 -0.56
C ALA A 68 -9.42 -12.96 -1.09
N LYS A 69 -9.88 -12.00 -0.27
CA LYS A 69 -9.90 -10.59 -0.65
C LYS A 69 -8.49 -10.02 -0.54
N LEU A 70 -7.97 -9.49 -1.64
CA LEU A 70 -6.66 -8.84 -1.67
C LEU A 70 -6.71 -7.50 -0.91
N ILE A 71 -5.77 -7.29 0.00
CA ILE A 71 -5.60 -6.04 0.74
C ILE A 71 -4.41 -5.27 0.18
N ALA A 72 -3.27 -5.95 0.03
CA ALA A 72 -2.05 -5.38 -0.52
C ALA A 72 -1.27 -6.44 -1.31
N GLU A 73 -0.52 -6.01 -2.30
CA GLU A 73 0.39 -6.85 -3.08
C GLU A 73 1.72 -6.13 -3.26
N GLN A 74 2.81 -6.87 -3.18
CA GLN A 74 4.13 -6.42 -3.58
C GLN A 74 4.73 -7.42 -4.55
N VAL A 75 5.26 -6.91 -5.66
CA VAL A 75 6.08 -7.67 -6.60
C VAL A 75 7.53 -7.24 -6.43
N ILE A 76 8.42 -8.22 -6.26
CA ILE A 76 9.86 -8.01 -6.13
C ILE A 76 10.53 -8.69 -7.31
N ASP A 77 11.12 -7.89 -8.19
CA ASP A 77 11.80 -8.35 -9.40
C ASP A 77 13.26 -8.73 -9.16
N GLY A 78 13.77 -9.65 -9.97
CA GLY A 78 15.20 -9.95 -10.01
C GLY A 78 15.74 -10.69 -8.79
N VAL A 79 14.86 -11.28 -7.97
CA VAL A 79 15.29 -12.03 -6.78
C VAL A 79 15.88 -13.37 -7.21
N ARG A 80 17.19 -13.52 -7.06
CA ARG A 80 17.91 -14.73 -7.48
C ARG A 80 18.17 -15.71 -6.34
N VAL A 81 18.24 -15.21 -5.11
CA VAL A 81 18.56 -15.97 -3.89
C VAL A 81 17.69 -15.46 -2.73
N PRO A 82 17.35 -16.30 -1.75
CA PRO A 82 16.63 -15.85 -0.57
C PRO A 82 17.61 -15.18 0.42
N PRO A 83 17.13 -14.35 1.37
CA PRO A 83 15.73 -13.94 1.53
C PRO A 83 15.29 -12.85 0.56
N ALA A 84 14.01 -12.89 0.14
CA ALA A 84 13.35 -11.77 -0.54
C ALA A 84 12.57 -10.92 0.47
N LYS A 85 13.05 -9.72 0.80
CA LYS A 85 12.40 -8.85 1.81
C LYS A 85 11.16 -8.15 1.25
N PHE A 86 10.08 -8.10 2.01
CA PHE A 86 8.84 -7.43 1.64
C PHE A 86 8.34 -6.46 2.73
N SER A 87 7.51 -5.52 2.31
CA SER A 87 6.75 -4.58 3.14
C SER A 87 5.39 -4.30 2.48
N LEU A 88 4.32 -4.77 3.11
CA LEU A 88 2.95 -4.64 2.63
C LEU A 88 2.24 -3.58 3.46
N ALA A 89 2.14 -2.37 2.93
CA ALA A 89 1.40 -1.28 3.54
C ALA A 89 -0.11 -1.52 3.43
N TYR A 90 -0.85 -1.22 4.49
CA TYR A 90 -2.31 -1.34 4.55
C TYR A 90 -2.91 -0.25 5.44
N ASP A 91 -4.21 0.00 5.27
CA ASP A 91 -4.99 0.87 6.13
C ASP A 91 -5.65 0.04 7.25
N PRO A 92 -5.25 0.23 8.53
CA PRO A 92 -5.85 -0.47 9.67
C PRO A 92 -7.35 -0.30 9.79
N ALA A 93 -7.93 0.84 9.36
CA ALA A 93 -9.35 1.10 9.43
C ALA A 93 -10.18 0.17 8.52
N THR A 94 -9.54 -0.43 7.52
CA THR A 94 -10.19 -1.38 6.59
C THR A 94 -10.24 -2.82 7.11
N ILE A 95 -9.54 -3.11 8.22
CA ILE A 95 -9.45 -4.46 8.79
C ILE A 95 -10.51 -4.64 9.87
N ALA A 96 -11.43 -5.59 9.67
CA ALA A 96 -12.41 -5.91 10.69
C ALA A 96 -11.74 -6.54 11.93
N PRO A 97 -12.22 -6.27 13.16
CA PRO A 97 -11.57 -6.75 14.39
C PRO A 97 -11.42 -8.28 14.50
N ASN A 98 -12.30 -9.03 13.83
CA ASN A 98 -12.31 -10.49 13.80
C ASN A 98 -11.91 -11.07 12.42
N ALA A 99 -11.37 -10.24 11.51
CA ALA A 99 -10.90 -10.70 10.22
C ALA A 99 -9.69 -11.63 10.38
N ARG A 100 -9.62 -12.68 9.56
CA ARG A 100 -8.47 -13.56 9.45
C ARG A 100 -7.61 -13.06 8.30
N ILE A 101 -6.53 -12.38 8.63
CA ILE A 101 -5.60 -11.85 7.62
C ILE A 101 -4.39 -12.77 7.52
N SER A 102 -3.98 -13.08 6.29
CA SER A 102 -2.81 -13.92 6.03
C SER A 102 -1.89 -13.32 4.98
N VAL A 103 -0.62 -13.69 5.04
CA VAL A 103 0.36 -13.45 3.99
C VAL A 103 0.51 -14.71 3.15
N SER A 104 0.52 -14.57 1.83
CA SER A 104 0.92 -15.62 0.90
C SER A 104 2.03 -15.13 -0.02
N ALA A 105 2.85 -16.05 -0.51
CA ALA A 105 3.86 -15.73 -1.52
C ALA A 105 3.91 -16.78 -2.63
N ARG A 106 4.21 -16.32 -3.84
CA ARG A 106 4.57 -17.18 -4.97
C ARG A 106 5.78 -16.62 -5.68
N VAL A 107 6.56 -17.51 -6.28
CA VAL A 107 7.74 -17.15 -7.06
C VAL A 107 7.54 -17.66 -8.47
N GLU A 108 7.65 -16.74 -9.42
CA GLU A 108 7.51 -17.02 -10.84
C GLU A 108 8.84 -16.81 -11.54
N VAL A 109 9.15 -17.68 -12.50
CA VAL A 109 10.32 -17.57 -13.37
C VAL A 109 9.82 -17.67 -14.80
N ASP A 110 10.11 -16.66 -15.61
CA ASP A 110 9.61 -16.57 -17.00
C ASP A 110 8.08 -16.73 -17.09
N GLY A 111 7.35 -16.16 -16.11
CA GLY A 111 5.89 -16.22 -16.02
C GLY A 111 5.31 -17.57 -15.57
N LYS A 112 6.16 -18.54 -15.20
CA LYS A 112 5.73 -19.85 -14.71
C LYS A 112 5.90 -19.96 -13.20
N LEU A 113 4.91 -20.50 -12.51
CA LEU A 113 4.98 -20.79 -11.08
C LEU A 113 6.11 -21.79 -10.80
N ARG A 114 7.01 -21.43 -9.88
CA ARG A 114 8.13 -22.29 -9.46
C ARG A 114 8.11 -22.59 -7.97
N PHE A 115 7.67 -21.63 -7.15
CA PHE A 115 7.50 -21.83 -5.71
C PHE A 115 6.21 -21.19 -5.22
N ILE A 116 5.61 -21.73 -4.17
CA ILE A 116 4.40 -21.18 -3.53
C ILE A 116 4.41 -21.47 -2.03
N SER A 117 3.84 -20.58 -1.22
CA SER A 117 3.55 -20.85 0.18
C SER A 117 2.38 -21.83 0.29
N ASP A 118 2.56 -22.93 1.02
CA ASP A 118 1.58 -24.01 1.20
C ASP A 118 0.99 -24.07 2.62
N THR A 119 1.40 -23.16 3.49
CA THR A 119 0.94 -23.06 4.87
C THR A 119 0.22 -21.73 5.11
N HIS A 120 -0.71 -21.74 6.08
CA HIS A 120 -1.38 -20.53 6.51
C HIS A 120 -0.46 -19.68 7.40
N ILE A 121 -0.24 -18.42 7.02
CA ILE A 121 0.66 -17.50 7.72
C ILE A 121 -0.18 -16.32 8.24
N PRO A 122 -0.75 -16.43 9.46
CA PRO A 122 -1.61 -15.39 10.02
C PRO A 122 -0.80 -14.15 10.40
N VAL A 123 -1.36 -12.98 10.12
CA VAL A 123 -0.81 -11.66 10.47
C VAL A 123 -1.95 -10.76 10.92
N ILE A 124 -1.66 -9.69 11.67
CA ILE A 124 -2.67 -8.74 12.18
C ILE A 124 -3.68 -9.47 13.11
N ASN A 125 -4.50 -8.74 13.86
CA ASN A 125 -5.51 -9.31 14.77
C ASN A 125 -4.97 -10.42 15.70
N GLY A 126 -3.78 -10.19 16.27
CA GLY A 126 -3.07 -11.14 17.14
C GLY A 126 -1.92 -11.90 16.45
N GLY A 127 -1.79 -11.82 15.13
CA GLY A 127 -0.62 -12.30 14.38
C GLY A 127 0.54 -11.28 14.30
N PRO A 128 1.77 -11.73 14.04
CA PRO A 128 2.93 -10.83 13.89
C PRO A 128 2.79 -9.93 12.66
N THR A 129 3.28 -8.70 12.76
CA THR A 129 3.34 -7.74 11.64
C THR A 129 4.77 -7.41 11.22
N GLU A 130 5.77 -7.86 11.99
CA GLU A 130 7.18 -7.59 11.73
C GLU A 130 7.97 -8.89 11.67
N GLY A 131 8.97 -8.93 10.78
CA GLY A 131 9.85 -10.08 10.64
C GLY A 131 9.15 -11.37 10.23
N VAL A 132 8.00 -11.30 9.56
CA VAL A 132 7.18 -12.46 9.20
C VAL A 132 7.96 -13.38 8.25
N PRO A 133 8.28 -14.62 8.66
CA PRO A 133 8.95 -15.57 7.78
C PRO A 133 7.93 -16.24 6.87
N VAL A 134 8.15 -16.19 5.56
CA VAL A 134 7.31 -16.85 4.57
C VAL A 134 8.13 -17.92 3.87
N LEU A 135 7.87 -19.18 4.19
CA LEU A 135 8.50 -20.31 3.51
C LEU A 135 7.68 -20.67 2.27
N VAL A 136 8.34 -20.76 1.11
CA VAL A 136 7.74 -21.29 -0.12
C VAL A 136 8.36 -22.64 -0.46
N VAL A 137 7.55 -23.51 -1.05
CA VAL A 137 7.94 -24.85 -1.49
C VAL A 137 7.93 -24.93 -3.01
N GLY A 138 8.84 -25.73 -3.58
CA GLY A 138 8.90 -25.95 -5.01
C GLY A 138 7.66 -26.68 -5.51
N VAL A 139 7.12 -26.25 -6.66
CA VAL A 139 6.06 -27.00 -7.36
C VAL A 139 6.68 -28.04 -8.28
N ALA A 140 6.18 -29.27 -8.25
CA ALA A 140 6.54 -30.27 -9.25
C ALA A 140 6.10 -29.77 -10.64
N GLN A 141 7.02 -29.81 -11.60
CA GLN A 141 6.80 -29.44 -13.00
C GLN A 141 6.43 -30.68 -13.82
#